data_AF-A0A2V2PRU3-F1
#
_entry.id   AF-A0A2V2PRU3-F1
#
_cell.length_a   1.000
_cell.length_b   1.000
_cell.length_c   1.000
_cell.angle_alpha   90.00
_cell.angle_beta   90.00
_cell.angle_gamma   90.00
#
_symmetry.space_group_name_H-M   'P 1'
#
loop_
_entity.id
_entity.type
_entity.pdbx_description
1 polymer ?
#
loop_
_entity_poly.entity_id
_entity_poly.type
_entity_poly.pdbx_seq_one_letter_code
_entity_poly.pdbx_strand_id
1 'polypeptide(L)' 'MSATRAADAADFRGPLDISRAATVVLDGRDTVVGWSPAATALLGYSPREAAGRPLSAFLGP' A
#
# COMPACT_ATOMS: atom_id res chain seq x y z
N MET A 1 -17.22 -11.77 4.26
CA MET A 1 -17.52 -10.48 3.62
C MET A 1 -16.26 -10.04 2.86
N SER A 2 -15.99 -10.68 1.72
CA SER A 2 -14.84 -10.31 0.86
C SER A 2 -15.29 -9.19 -0.06
N ALA A 3 -14.74 -8.00 0.13
CA ALA A 3 -14.86 -6.93 -0.85
C ALA A 3 -14.01 -7.30 -2.07
N THR A 4 -14.62 -8.04 -3.00
CA THR A 4 -14.10 -8.17 -4.36
C THR A 4 -15.01 -7.38 -5.30
N ARG A 5 -14.38 -6.75 -6.30
CA ARG A 5 -14.94 -6.01 -7.44
C ARG A 5 -15.50 -4.60 -7.18
N ALA A 6 -14.64 -3.62 -7.43
CA ALA A 6 -14.88 -2.61 -8.46
C ALA A 6 -13.54 -1.97 -8.87
N ALA A 7 -12.85 -2.59 -9.82
CA ALA A 7 -11.84 -1.92 -10.64
C ALA A 7 -11.84 -2.60 -12.00
N ASP A 8 -12.98 -2.53 -12.68
CA ASP A 8 -13.07 -2.81 -14.10
C ASP A 8 -13.39 -1.49 -14.80
N ALA A 9 -12.78 -1.27 -15.96
CA ALA A 9 -12.88 -0.09 -16.83
C ALA A 9 -12.10 1.18 -16.43
N ALA A 10 -10.78 1.08 -16.42
CA ALA A 10 -9.96 1.99 -17.21
C ALA A 10 -8.58 1.36 -17.40
N ASP A 11 -8.28 0.95 -18.62
CA ASP A 11 -6.95 0.53 -19.07
C ASP A 11 -6.00 1.76 -18.99
N PHE A 12 -5.56 2.11 -17.78
CA PHE A 12 -4.51 3.10 -17.56
C PHE A 12 -3.16 2.46 -17.87
N ARG A 13 -2.93 2.09 -19.13
CA ARG A 13 -1.66 1.52 -19.65
C ARG A 13 -0.53 2.57 -19.76
N GLY A 14 -0.51 3.53 -18.85
CA GLY A 14 0.48 4.62 -18.77
C GLY A 14 1.28 4.56 -17.48
N PRO A 15 2.24 5.49 -17.25
CA PRO A 15 3.04 5.53 -16.02
C PRO A 15 2.22 5.69 -14.71
N LEU A 16 0.91 5.98 -14.82
CA LEU A 16 -0.05 6.01 -13.70
C LEU A 16 -0.93 4.74 -13.61
N ASP A 17 -0.49 3.60 -14.15
CA ASP A 17 -1.21 2.34 -13.99
C ASP A 17 -1.36 1.96 -12.51
N ILE A 18 -2.55 2.22 -11.96
CA ILE A 18 -2.86 1.98 -10.54
C ILE A 18 -2.84 0.49 -10.18
N SER A 19 -2.88 -0.42 -11.18
CA SER A 19 -2.79 -1.86 -10.93
C SER A 19 -1.47 -2.26 -10.27
N ARG A 20 -0.44 -1.40 -10.35
CA ARG A 20 0.88 -1.59 -9.73
C ARG A 20 1.16 -0.63 -8.57
N ALA A 21 0.17 0.12 -8.09
CA ALA A 21 0.39 1.09 -7.03
C ALA A 21 0.86 0.43 -5.73
N ALA A 22 1.88 1.00 -5.11
CA ALA A 22 2.23 0.71 -3.73
C ALA A 22 1.10 1.20 -2.80
N THR A 23 0.49 0.27 -2.07
CA THR A 23 -0.61 0.56 -1.14
C THR A 23 -0.22 0.19 0.29
N VAL A 24 -0.54 1.09 1.23
CA VAL A 24 -0.42 0.92 2.69
C VAL A 24 -1.77 1.23 3.32
N VAL A 25 -2.21 0.41 4.28
CA VAL A 25 -3.46 0.62 5.04
C VAL A 25 -3.12 1.01 6.46
N LEU A 26 -3.76 2.06 6.97
CA LEU A 26 -3.55 2.59 8.31
C LEU A 26 -4.82 2.43 9.16
N ASP A 27 -4.64 2.33 10.47
CA ASP A 27 -5.73 2.54 11.43
C ASP A 27 -5.93 4.04 11.73
N GLY A 28 -6.88 4.37 12.62
CA GLY A 28 -7.18 5.74 13.01
C GLY A 28 -6.09 6.44 13.84
N ARG A 29 -4.95 5.78 14.10
CA ARG A 29 -3.78 6.32 14.79
C ARG A 29 -2.53 6.29 13.91
N ASP A 30 -2.72 6.27 12.59
CA ASP A 30 -1.66 6.20 11.57
C ASP A 30 -0.75 4.96 11.69
N THR A 31 -1.24 3.91 12.35
CA THR A 31 -0.49 2.66 12.51
C THR A 31 -0.74 1.76 11.30
N VAL A 32 0.34 1.23 10.72
CA VAL A 32 0.27 0.32 9.57
C VAL A 32 -0.44 -0.98 9.97
N VAL A 33 -1.55 -1.26 9.30
CA VAL A 33 -2.34 -2.50 9.43
C VAL A 33 -2.38 -3.33 8.13
N GLY A 34 -1.88 -2.78 7.02
CA GLY A 34 -1.79 -3.49 5.75
C GLY A 34 -0.63 -2.98 4.89
N TRP A 35 0.01 -3.89 4.17
CA TRP A 35 1.18 -3.61 3.35
C TRP A 35 1.18 -4.47 2.08
N SER A 36 1.16 -3.82 0.92
CA SER A 36 1.18 -4.52 -0.37
C SER A 36 2.59 -4.97 -0.79
N PRO A 37 2.72 -5.99 -1.65
CA PRO A 37 4.02 -6.35 -2.24
C PRO A 37 4.70 -5.20 -2.99
N ALA A 38 3.93 -4.35 -3.67
CA ALA A 38 4.46 -3.16 -4.35
C ALA A 38 5.04 -2.13 -3.36
N ALA A 39 4.46 -2.00 -2.15
CA ALA A 39 5.02 -1.16 -1.09
C ALA A 39 6.37 -1.72 -0.57
N THR A 40 6.51 -3.04 -0.46
CA THR A 40 7.81 -3.66 -0.14
C THR A 40 8.86 -3.32 -1.21
N ALA A 41 8.50 -3.45 -2.49
CA ALA A 41 9.42 -3.14 -3.57
C ALA A 41 9.82 -1.66 -3.62
N LEU A 42 8.90 -0.75 -3.28
CA LEU A 42 9.14 0.69 -3.32
C LEU A 42 9.90 1.21 -2.10
N LEU A 43 9.50 0.81 -0.89
CA LEU A 43 9.99 1.37 0.37
C LEU A 43 11.09 0.50 1.02
N GLY A 44 11.27 -0.75 0.57
CA GLY A 44 12.34 -1.63 1.03
C GLY A 44 12.08 -2.35 2.36
N TYR A 45 10.87 -2.23 2.93
CA TYR A 45 10.49 -2.87 4.19
C TYR A 45 9.49 -4.00 3.95
N SER A 46 9.66 -5.12 4.66
CA SER A 46 8.69 -6.21 4.62
C SER A 46 7.40 -5.88 5.40
N PRO A 47 6.26 -6.54 5.09
CA PRO A 47 5.03 -6.38 5.86
C PRO A 47 5.22 -6.62 7.37
N ARG A 48 6.11 -7.54 7.74
CA ARG A 48 6.41 -7.88 9.14
C ARG A 48 7.14 -6.76 9.86
N GLU A 49 8.03 -6.05 9.16
CA GLU A 49 8.74 -4.89 9.71
C GLU A 49 7.86 -3.64 9.76
N ALA A 50 6.82 -3.59 8.92
CA ALA A 50 5.92 -2.45 8.82
C ALA A 50 4.74 -2.51 9.80
N ALA A 51 4.11 -3.68 9.96
CA ALA A 51 2.90 -3.84 10.77
C ALA A 51 3.08 -3.37 12.22
N GLY A 52 2.10 -2.59 12.71
CA GLY A 52 2.11 -2.07 14.08
C GLY A 52 3.01 -0.86 14.31
N ARG A 53 3.66 -0.32 13.28
CA ARG A 53 4.47 0.91 13.36
C ARG A 53 3.73 2.10 12.73
N PRO A 54 4.02 3.34 13.16
CA PRO A 54 3.47 4.53 12.52
C PRO A 54 4.03 4.69 11.10
N LEU A 55 3.20 5.14 10.15
CA LEU A 55 3.61 5.36 8.75
C LEU A 55 4.83 6.28 8.62
N SER A 56 4.93 7.29 9.48
CA SER A 56 6.03 8.26 9.48
C SER A 56 7.41 7.62 9.63
N ALA A 57 7.52 6.41 10.18
CA ALA A 57 8.79 5.71 10.30
C ALA A 57 9.39 5.22 8.96
N PHE A 58 8.61 5.27 7.87
CA PHE A 58 9.00 4.77 6.54
C PHE A 58 9.10 5.87 5.48
N LEU A 59 8.80 7.11 5.85
CA LEU A 59 8.86 8.27 4.96
C LEU A 59 10.09 9.11 5.32
N GLY A 60 10.76 9.65 4.30
CA GLY A 60 11.81 10.64 4.51
C GLY A 60 11.27 11.95 5.08
N PRO A 61 12.16 12.86 5.51
CA PRO A 61 11.77 14.22 5.89
C PRO A 61 11.12 14.99 4.73
#